data_AF-A0A496T914-F1
#
_entry.id   AF-A0A496T914-F1
#
_cell.length_a   1.000
_cell.length_b   1.000
_cell.length_c   1.000
_cell.angle_alpha   90.00
_cell.angle_beta   90.00
_cell.angle_gamma   90.00
#
_symmetry.space_group_name_H-M   'P 1'
#
loop_
_entity.id
_entity.type
_entity.pdbx_description
1 polymer ?
#
loop_
_entity_poly.entity_id
_entity_poly.type
_entity_poly.pdbx_seq_one_letter_code
_entity_poly.pdbx_strand_id
1 'polypeptide(L)'
;FISVASVLLVLIGVSLWADAVIIEFKSEPGFNKVYLSWKVIHESNIKGYQIQRSLNGVNFSPVDFVPRSREQASPENPKTYQYVDRSVYKPIGYTFYYRLGIVESQSSKVVAFSQIVMVTPNVSGVRHTWGSIKAMFR
;
A
#
# COMPACT_ATOMS: atom_id res chain seq x y z
N PHE A 1 5.50 39.49 -50.49
CA PHE A 1 6.08 39.83 -49.17
C PHE A 1 5.23 39.18 -48.10
N ILE A 2 5.70 38.05 -47.56
CA ILE A 2 4.98 37.26 -46.54
C ILE A 2 5.28 37.91 -45.18
N SER A 3 4.29 38.56 -44.57
CA SER A 3 4.41 39.04 -43.19
C SER A 3 4.02 37.89 -42.26
N VAL A 4 5.04 37.15 -41.82
CA VAL A 4 4.97 36.12 -40.79
C VAL A 4 5.19 36.80 -39.45
N ALA A 5 4.29 36.62 -38.48
CA ALA A 5 4.63 36.53 -37.05
C ALA A 5 3.37 36.32 -36.18
N SER A 6 2.77 35.14 -36.25
CA SER A 6 1.94 34.65 -35.14
C SER A 6 2.89 34.02 -34.10
N VAL A 7 3.19 34.74 -33.02
CA VAL A 7 3.99 34.20 -31.91
C VAL A 7 3.08 33.33 -31.04
N LEU A 8 3.13 32.02 -31.27
CA LEU A 8 2.41 31.02 -30.49
C LEU A 8 3.31 30.59 -29.32
N LEU A 9 3.07 31.15 -28.14
CA LEU A 9 3.85 30.89 -26.92
C LEU A 9 3.41 29.52 -26.34
N VAL A 10 4.15 28.46 -26.69
CA VAL A 10 3.93 27.13 -26.12
C VAL A 10 4.53 27.11 -24.72
N LEU A 11 3.68 27.20 -23.70
CA LEU A 11 4.05 26.86 -22.32
C LEU A 11 4.28 25.35 -22.24
N ILE A 12 5.55 24.93 -22.33
CA ILE A 12 5.93 23.55 -22.03
C ILE A 12 5.85 23.40 -20.50
N GLY A 13 4.69 22.96 -20.01
CA GLY A 13 4.54 22.59 -18.61
C GLY A 13 5.39 21.37 -18.30
N VAL A 14 6.34 21.48 -17.37
CA VAL A 14 7.07 20.33 -16.85
C VAL A 14 6.12 19.52 -15.98
N SER A 15 5.57 18.44 -16.52
CA SER A 15 4.80 17.47 -15.73
C SER A 15 5.77 16.68 -14.85
N LEU A 16 5.68 16.83 -13.53
CA LEU A 16 6.40 15.99 -12.57
C LEU A 16 5.57 14.72 -12.34
N TRP A 17 5.95 13.63 -13.01
CA TRP A 17 5.28 12.35 -12.84
C TRP A 17 5.56 11.80 -11.43
N ALA A 18 4.51 11.28 -10.78
CA ALA A 18 4.66 10.60 -9.51
C ALA A 18 5.32 9.23 -9.70
N ASP A 19 6.40 8.98 -8.96
CA ASP A 19 7.20 7.76 -9.07
C ASP A 19 7.74 7.31 -7.71
N ALA A 20 7.90 6.00 -7.53
CA ALA A 20 8.58 5.42 -6.38
C ALA A 20 9.29 4.13 -6.76
N VAL A 21 10.58 4.02 -6.39
CA VAL A 21 11.38 2.81 -6.60
C VAL A 21 11.42 2.00 -5.32
N ILE A 22 10.60 0.94 -5.28
CA ILE A 22 10.51 -0.01 -4.18
C ILE A 22 11.45 -1.18 -4.47
N ILE A 23 12.48 -1.35 -3.64
CA ILE A 23 13.47 -2.42 -3.80
C ILE A 23 13.13 -3.68 -3.02
N GLU A 24 12.28 -3.55 -2.01
CA GLU A 24 11.90 -4.66 -1.13
C GLU A 24 10.45 -4.47 -0.69
N PHE A 25 9.63 -5.50 -0.82
CA PHE A 25 8.30 -5.55 -0.23
C PHE A 25 8.08 -6.96 0.31
N LYS A 26 7.77 -7.06 1.61
CA LYS A 26 7.66 -8.32 2.35
C LYS A 26 6.41 -8.33 3.21
N SER A 27 5.89 -9.54 3.42
CA SER A 27 4.80 -9.84 4.34
C SER A 27 5.19 -10.95 5.29
N GLU A 28 4.91 -10.78 6.58
CA GLU A 28 5.17 -11.77 7.63
C GLU A 28 3.87 -12.09 8.39
N PRO A 29 3.58 -13.39 8.63
CA PRO A 29 2.40 -13.79 9.38
C PRO A 29 2.58 -13.51 10.87
N GLY A 30 1.54 -12.98 11.52
CA GLY A 30 1.43 -12.92 12.97
C GLY A 30 0.13 -13.56 13.46
N PHE A 31 -0.05 -13.60 14.78
CA PHE A 31 -1.30 -14.06 15.38
C PHE A 31 -2.41 -13.03 15.19
N ASN A 32 -3.46 -13.38 14.43
CA ASN A 32 -4.57 -12.48 14.05
C ASN A 32 -4.11 -11.15 13.41
N LYS A 33 -2.97 -11.17 12.71
CA LYS A 33 -2.40 -9.98 12.06
C LYS A 33 -1.43 -10.36 10.96
N VAL A 34 -1.16 -9.42 10.07
CA VAL A 34 -0.09 -9.50 9.07
C VAL A 34 0.80 -8.28 9.21
N TYR A 35 2.11 -8.51 9.23
CA TYR A 35 3.11 -7.45 9.17
C TYR A 35 3.52 -7.24 7.71
N LEU A 36 3.49 -6.00 7.26
CA LEU A 36 4.01 -5.58 5.95
C LEU A 36 5.19 -4.65 6.16
N SER A 37 6.24 -4.85 5.37
CA SER A 37 7.43 -4.01 5.38
C SER A 37 7.89 -3.76 3.95
N TRP A 38 8.20 -2.51 3.62
CA TRP A 38 8.77 -2.17 2.33
C TRP A 38 9.90 -1.15 2.45
N LYS A 39 10.84 -1.25 1.53
CA LYS A 39 12.00 -0.36 1.43
C LYS A 39 12.03 0.32 0.07
N VAL A 40 12.28 1.62 0.09
CA VAL A 40 12.33 2.46 -1.11
C VAL A 40 13.61 3.26 -1.18
N ILE A 41 14.10 3.47 -2.40
CA ILE A 41 15.31 4.24 -2.69
C ILE A 41 15.04 5.52 -3.48
N HIS A 42 13.81 5.72 -3.92
CA HIS A 42 13.38 6.91 -4.64
C HIS A 42 11.89 7.13 -4.43
N GLU A 43 11.48 8.37 -4.20
CA GLU A 43 10.09 8.81 -4.07
C GLU A 43 9.99 10.21 -4.67
N SER A 44 9.14 10.43 -5.67
CA SER A 44 8.96 11.73 -6.31
C SER A 44 7.48 12.01 -6.53
N ASN A 45 7.01 13.18 -6.12
CA ASN A 45 5.62 13.64 -6.25
C ASN A 45 4.55 12.64 -5.71
N ILE A 46 4.90 11.80 -4.73
CA ILE A 46 3.95 10.90 -4.08
C ILE A 46 3.45 11.46 -2.75
N LYS A 47 2.20 11.14 -2.41
CA LYS A 47 1.60 11.34 -1.09
C LYS A 47 1.99 10.24 -0.11
N GLY A 48 2.13 9.02 -0.62
CA GLY A 48 2.40 7.82 0.17
C GLY A 48 1.86 6.57 -0.51
N TYR A 49 1.60 5.55 0.30
CA TYR A 49 1.28 4.20 -0.13
C TYR A 49 -0.11 3.79 0.34
N GLN A 50 -0.98 3.42 -0.59
CA GLN A 50 -2.24 2.76 -0.28
C GLN A 50 -2.00 1.25 -0.15
N ILE A 51 -2.28 0.70 1.02
CA ILE A 51 -2.21 -0.74 1.27
C ILE A 51 -3.46 -1.35 0.66
N GLN A 52 -3.28 -2.28 -0.28
CA GLN A 52 -4.38 -3.02 -0.88
C GLN A 52 -4.24 -4.51 -0.57
N ARG A 53 -5.38 -5.15 -0.29
CA ARG A 53 -5.47 -6.58 0.04
C ARG A 53 -6.46 -7.29 -0.88
N SER A 54 -6.16 -8.54 -1.19
CA SER A 54 -7.01 -9.44 -1.94
C SER A 54 -7.08 -10.82 -1.27
N LEU A 55 -8.19 -11.52 -1.50
CA LEU A 55 -8.38 -12.93 -1.10
C LEU A 55 -8.09 -13.91 -2.24
N ASN A 56 -7.99 -13.42 -3.48
CA ASN A 56 -7.82 -14.26 -4.67
C ASN A 56 -6.63 -13.83 -5.54
N GLY A 57 -5.87 -12.82 -5.12
CA GLY A 57 -4.74 -12.27 -5.87
C GLY A 57 -5.13 -11.45 -7.11
N VAL A 58 -6.43 -11.23 -7.34
CA VAL A 58 -6.95 -10.55 -8.54
C VAL A 58 -7.73 -9.30 -8.16
N ASN A 59 -8.69 -9.43 -7.24
CA ASN A 59 -9.55 -8.34 -6.80
C ASN A 59 -8.97 -7.72 -5.53
N PHE A 60 -8.35 -6.55 -5.68
CA PHE A 60 -7.73 -5.82 -4.57
C PHE A 60 -8.65 -4.72 -4.05
N SER A 61 -8.77 -4.63 -2.74
CA SER A 61 -9.50 -3.58 -2.05
C SER A 61 -8.56 -2.80 -1.12
N PRO A 62 -8.75 -1.48 -0.96
CA PRO A 62 -7.94 -0.69 -0.05
C PRO A 62 -8.19 -1.14 1.40
N VAL A 63 -7.13 -1.20 2.19
CA VAL A 63 -7.15 -1.49 3.63
C VAL A 63 -6.82 -0.24 4.42
N ASP A 64 -5.75 0.46 4.02
CA ASP A 64 -5.24 1.62 4.75
C ASP A 64 -4.31 2.47 3.87
N PHE A 65 -3.81 3.58 4.42
CA PHE A 65 -2.86 4.46 3.77
C PHE A 65 -1.71 4.82 4.71
N VAL A 66 -0.48 4.66 4.23
CA VAL A 66 0.74 5.08 4.94
C VAL A 66 1.36 6.27 4.21
N PRO A 67 1.43 7.46 4.86
CA PRO A 67 2.03 8.64 4.24
C PRO A 67 3.53 8.42 4.01
N ARG A 68 4.07 9.04 2.95
CA ARG A 68 5.52 9.05 2.76
C ARG A 68 6.23 9.78 3.89
N SER A 69 7.50 9.45 4.10
CA SER A 69 8.38 10.20 4.99
C SER A 69 8.58 11.62 4.48
N ARG A 70 8.84 12.56 5.41
CA ARG A 70 9.23 13.93 5.05
C ARG A 70 10.62 13.98 4.43
N GLU A 71 11.50 13.07 4.86
CA GLU A 71 12.85 12.95 4.34
C GLU A 71 12.84 12.25 2.98
N GLN A 72 13.63 12.80 2.05
CA GLN A 72 13.76 12.26 0.71
C GLN A 72 14.42 10.88 0.73
N ALA A 73 13.80 9.90 0.10
CA ALA A 73 14.43 8.60 -0.16
C ALA A 73 15.49 8.74 -1.26
N SER A 74 16.67 8.17 -1.01
CA SER A 74 17.76 8.04 -1.98
C SER A 74 18.42 6.67 -1.85
N PRO A 75 19.25 6.23 -2.82
CA PRO A 75 20.02 5.00 -2.69
C PRO A 75 20.97 4.98 -1.48
N GLU A 76 21.54 6.14 -1.13
CA GLU A 76 22.42 6.35 0.04
C GLU A 76 21.64 6.34 1.36
N ASN A 77 20.36 6.71 1.33
CA ASN A 77 19.48 6.81 2.51
C ASN A 77 18.10 6.19 2.20
N PRO A 78 18.02 4.85 2.10
CA PRO A 78 16.76 4.17 1.81
C PRO A 78 15.77 4.35 2.95
N LYS A 79 14.48 4.49 2.61
CA LYS A 79 13.41 4.58 3.60
C LYS A 79 12.71 3.25 3.75
N THR A 80 12.51 2.85 5.00
CA THR A 80 11.77 1.64 5.36
C THR A 80 10.47 2.03 6.03
N TYR A 81 9.39 1.43 5.57
CA TYR A 81 8.05 1.64 6.08
C TYR A 81 7.49 0.32 6.59
N GLN A 82 6.57 0.41 7.54
CA GLN A 82 5.91 -0.75 8.14
C GLN A 82 4.43 -0.50 8.31
N TYR A 83 3.65 -1.57 8.18
CA TYR A 83 2.22 -1.57 8.42
C TYR A 83 1.79 -2.88 9.08
N VAL A 84 0.80 -2.83 9.97
CA VAL A 84 0.25 -4.02 10.63
C VAL A 84 -1.24 -4.11 10.34
N ASP A 85 -1.61 -5.06 9.48
CA ASP A 85 -3.01 -5.35 9.20
C ASP A 85 -3.59 -6.22 10.31
N ARG A 86 -4.38 -5.61 11.20
CA ARG A 86 -5.14 -6.30 12.27
C ARG A 86 -6.58 -6.62 11.86
N SER A 87 -6.98 -6.30 10.64
CA SER A 87 -8.30 -6.59 10.10
C SER A 87 -8.39 -8.00 9.51
N VAL A 88 -7.41 -8.86 9.79
CA VAL A 88 -7.40 -10.26 9.37
C VAL A 88 -8.13 -11.10 10.43
N TYR A 89 -9.41 -11.38 10.20
CA TYR A 89 -10.29 -12.07 11.17
C TYR A 89 -11.05 -13.28 10.59
N LYS A 90 -10.82 -13.63 9.32
CA LYS A 90 -11.49 -14.78 8.67
C LYS A 90 -10.83 -16.11 9.06
N PRO A 91 -11.56 -17.25 8.98
CA PRO A 91 -11.14 -18.50 9.61
C PRO A 91 -9.75 -18.96 9.14
N ILE A 92 -9.14 -19.82 9.96
CA ILE A 92 -7.82 -20.42 9.77
C ILE A 92 -7.63 -20.88 8.31
N GLY A 93 -6.47 -20.59 7.72
CA GLY A 93 -6.05 -21.16 6.43
C GLY A 93 -6.29 -20.30 5.19
N TYR A 94 -6.74 -19.05 5.33
CA TYR A 94 -6.82 -18.14 4.19
C TYR A 94 -5.45 -17.54 3.86
N THR A 95 -5.09 -17.60 2.58
CA THR A 95 -3.98 -16.83 2.02
C THR A 95 -4.47 -15.43 1.65
N PHE A 96 -3.75 -14.42 2.13
CA PHE A 96 -3.97 -13.03 1.78
C PHE A 96 -2.89 -12.57 0.81
N TYR A 97 -3.29 -11.74 -0.14
CA TYR A 97 -2.40 -11.11 -1.11
C TYR A 97 -2.38 -9.62 -0.86
N TYR A 98 -1.19 -9.02 -0.84
CA TYR A 98 -1.00 -7.60 -0.62
C TYR A 98 -0.22 -6.96 -1.74
N ARG A 99 -0.55 -5.71 -2.05
CA ARG A 99 0.23 -4.82 -2.91
C ARG A 99 0.12 -3.40 -2.41
N LEU A 100 1.08 -2.57 -2.78
CA LEU A 100 1.10 -1.15 -2.51
C LEU A 100 0.62 -0.41 -3.76
N GLY A 101 -0.33 0.49 -3.59
CA GLY A 101 -0.66 1.51 -4.59
C GLY A 101 0.14 2.78 -4.29
N ILE A 102 0.90 3.27 -5.26
CA ILE A 102 1.61 4.54 -5.17
C ILE A 102 0.63 5.66 -5.43
N VAL A 103 0.39 6.51 -4.43
CA VAL A 103 -0.60 7.60 -4.50
C VAL A 103 0.10 8.90 -4.84
N GLU A 104 -0.32 9.55 -5.91
CA GLU A 104 0.21 10.86 -6.33
C GLU A 104 -0.20 11.99 -5.37
N SER A 105 0.71 12.94 -5.13
CA SER A 105 0.50 14.05 -4.20
C SER A 105 -0.64 14.98 -4.61
N GLN A 106 -0.74 15.31 -5.90
CA GLN A 106 -1.70 16.31 -6.40
C GLN A 106 -3.11 15.72 -6.62
N SER A 107 -3.21 14.63 -7.38
CA SER A 107 -4.51 14.04 -7.74
C SER A 107 -5.07 13.13 -6.65
N SER A 108 -4.24 12.70 -5.68
CA SER A 108 -4.56 11.64 -4.72
C SER A 108 -5.02 10.33 -5.38
N LYS A 109 -4.69 10.10 -6.65
CA LYS A 109 -4.97 8.85 -7.37
C LYS A 109 -3.81 7.88 -7.24
N VAL A 110 -4.13 6.59 -7.32
CA VAL A 110 -3.12 5.55 -7.44
C VAL A 110 -2.61 5.53 -8.89
N VAL A 111 -1.31 5.71 -9.07
CA VAL A 111 -0.68 5.82 -10.40
C VAL A 111 0.15 4.59 -10.78
N ALA A 112 0.61 3.82 -9.79
CA ALA A 112 1.41 2.63 -9.99
C ALA A 112 1.20 1.62 -8.85
N PHE A 113 1.60 0.36 -9.06
CA PHE A 113 1.49 -0.71 -8.09
C PHE A 113 2.84 -1.41 -7.87
N SER A 114 3.07 -1.89 -6.65
CA SER A 114 4.17 -2.80 -6.35
C SER A 114 3.91 -4.21 -6.89
N GLN A 115 4.92 -5.07 -6.77
CA GLN A 115 4.73 -6.52 -6.77
C GLN A 115 3.72 -6.98 -5.70
N ILE A 116 3.13 -8.16 -5.92
CA ILE A 116 2.21 -8.78 -4.98
C ILE A 116 3.00 -9.70 -4.05
N VAL A 117 2.76 -9.59 -2.74
CA VAL A 117 3.24 -10.54 -1.73
C VAL A 117 2.08 -11.34 -1.18
N MET A 118 2.33 -12.57 -0.78
CA MET A 118 1.32 -13.48 -0.24
C MET A 118 1.70 -13.99 1.14
N VAL A 119 0.71 -14.18 2.00
CA VAL A 119 0.91 -14.63 3.38
C VAL A 119 -0.30 -15.39 3.90
N THR A 120 -0.05 -16.45 4.67
CA THR A 120 -1.08 -17.24 5.34
C THR A 120 -0.86 -17.11 6.86
N PRO A 121 -1.57 -16.18 7.55
CA PRO A 121 -1.40 -15.97 8.98
C PRO A 121 -2.12 -17.03 9.81
N ASN A 122 -1.66 -17.19 11.05
CA ASN A 122 -2.36 -18.01 12.04
C ASN A 122 -3.47 -17.15 12.68
N VAL A 123 -4.73 -17.47 12.36
CA VAL A 123 -5.90 -16.72 12.85
C VAL A 123 -6.68 -17.59 13.83
N SER A 124 -6.82 -17.21 15.09
CA SER A 124 -7.67 -17.98 16.03
C SER A 124 -9.16 -17.77 15.70
N GLY A 125 -9.86 -18.86 15.37
CA GLY A 125 -11.29 -18.84 15.06
C GLY A 125 -12.22 -18.66 16.27
N VAL A 126 -11.68 -18.68 17.51
CA VAL A 126 -12.49 -18.66 18.73
C VAL A 126 -12.62 -17.23 19.25
N ARG A 127 -13.71 -16.55 18.86
CA ARG A 127 -14.24 -15.50 19.74
C ARG A 127 -14.88 -16.21 20.93
N HIS A 128 -14.22 -16.20 22.09
CA HIS A 128 -14.91 -16.42 23.36
C HIS A 128 -15.90 -15.28 23.56
N THR A 129 -17.10 -15.43 23.02
CA THR A 129 -18.20 -14.57 23.42
C THR A 129 -18.62 -15.02 24.81
N TRP A 130 -18.68 -14.09 25.77
CA TRP A 130 -19.17 -14.37 27.12
C TRP A 130 -20.59 -14.97 27.14
N GLY A 131 -21.35 -14.80 26.04
CA GLY A 131 -22.68 -15.37 25.86
C GLY A 131 -22.74 -16.90 25.79
N SER A 132 -21.74 -17.57 25.21
CA SER A 132 -21.76 -19.04 25.07
C SER A 132 -21.44 -19.77 26.38
N ILE A 133 -20.57 -19.21 27.23
CA ILE A 133 -20.24 -19.77 28.55
C ILE A 133 -21.44 -19.65 29.51
N LYS A 134 -22.20 -18.55 29.43
CA LYS A 134 -23.38 -18.32 30.30
C LYS A 134 -24.52 -19.33 30.05
N ALA A 135 -24.50 -20.06 28.94
CA ALA A 135 -25.49 -21.07 28.61
C ALA A 135 -25.14 -22.49 29.09
N MET A 136 -23.93 -22.73 29.63
CA MET A 136 -23.48 -24.05 30.08
C MET A 136 -23.65 -24.31 31.58
N PHE A 137 -23.96 -23.27 32.37
CA PHE A 137 -24.19 -23.37 33.82
C PHE A 137 -25.67 -23.18 34.18
N ARG A 138 -26.57 -23.71 33.35
CA ARG A 138 -28.01 -23.81 33.64
C ARG A 138 -28.40 -25.26 33.85
#